data_AF-A0A381S3W7-F1
#
_entry.id   AF-A0A381S3W7-F1
#
_cell.length_a   1.000
_cell.length_b   1.000
_cell.length_c   1.000
_cell.angle_alpha   90.00
_cell.angle_beta   90.00
_cell.angle_gamma   90.00
#
_symmetry.space_group_name_H-M   'P 1'
#
loop_
_entity.id
_entity.type
_entity.pdbx_description
1 polymer ?
#
loop_
_entity_poly.entity_id
_entity_poly.type
_entity_poly.pdbx_seq_one_letter_code
_entity_poly.pdbx_strand_id
1 'polypeptide(L)'
;VYEWIQLKGMGPMSSSSGLTIGPVEALDLVPPEILRYVIARSKVNRHIDFDTGSALFETADEYERLVADPPSGTEEGLSKRQRVAMETQLGAIRLSQVERGGDPADSIAGVSFRHLAMLSQVKSADADVWGSLQRSGHLEGEPREALVGRLARMRTWVDGPHFPEAARIVIQTEVSNEARASLSDEHRGFLSVLAGALANCEWGDEAINKCIRETSDKVGIGRHESYVALYWVLLGRDYGPRVASIGAEMDRDDFLALIGGA
;
A
#
# COMPACT_ATOMS: atom_id res chain seq x y z
N VAL A 1 13.52 -7.58 -31.58
CA VAL A 1 14.48 -6.70 -30.88
C VAL A 1 13.80 -6.28 -29.60
N TYR A 2 14.37 -6.61 -28.44
CA TYR A 2 13.87 -6.15 -27.15
C TYR A 2 14.56 -4.82 -26.82
N GLU A 3 13.81 -3.85 -26.29
CA GLU A 3 14.33 -2.57 -25.82
C GLU A 3 14.80 -2.65 -24.36
N TRP A 4 15.59 -1.67 -23.93
CA TRP A 4 16.23 -1.64 -22.62
C TRP A 4 15.23 -1.44 -21.47
N ILE A 5 15.44 -2.10 -20.33
CA ILE A 5 14.80 -1.75 -19.06
C ILE A 5 15.60 -0.58 -18.48
N GLN A 6 14.92 0.54 -18.23
CA GLN A 6 15.49 1.76 -17.68
C GLN A 6 14.89 1.98 -16.29
N LEU A 7 15.70 2.40 -15.33
CA LEU A 7 15.15 2.92 -14.08
C LEU A 7 14.77 4.38 -14.30
N LYS A 8 13.56 4.77 -13.89
CA LYS A 8 13.04 6.11 -14.16
C LYS A 8 13.98 7.18 -13.59
N GLY A 9 14.37 8.14 -14.43
CA GLY A 9 15.25 9.25 -14.07
C GLY A 9 16.74 9.09 -14.42
N MET A 10 17.17 7.93 -14.95
CA MET A 10 18.61 7.64 -15.10
C MET A 10 19.03 7.03 -16.45
N GLY A 11 18.14 7.02 -17.46
CA GLY A 11 18.44 6.56 -18.82
C GLY A 11 18.68 5.04 -18.94
N PRO A 12 19.11 4.54 -20.12
CA PRO A 12 19.49 3.14 -20.29
C PRO A 12 20.65 2.80 -19.34
N MET A 13 20.66 1.61 -18.73
CA MET A 13 21.64 1.13 -17.74
C MET A 13 23.10 1.44 -18.14
N SER A 14 23.54 2.66 -17.83
CA SER A 14 24.82 3.27 -18.14
C SER A 14 25.27 3.90 -16.83
N SER A 15 26.31 3.30 -16.26
CA SER A 15 26.76 3.40 -14.88
C SER A 15 27.37 4.77 -14.48
N SER A 16 26.64 5.88 -14.55
CA SER A 16 27.25 7.20 -14.29
C SER A 16 26.52 8.16 -13.34
N SER A 17 25.48 7.75 -12.63
CA SER A 17 24.76 8.63 -11.68
C SER A 17 24.56 8.09 -10.26
N GLY A 18 25.19 6.96 -9.90
CA GLY A 18 25.45 6.60 -8.50
C GLY A 18 24.29 6.03 -7.66
N LEU A 19 23.13 5.76 -8.25
CA LEU A 19 22.01 5.08 -7.58
C LEU A 19 21.29 4.09 -8.54
N THR A 20 22.06 3.30 -9.27
CA THR A 20 21.54 2.24 -10.16
C THR A 20 21.18 0.99 -9.38
N ILE A 21 19.91 0.61 -9.40
CA ILE A 21 19.48 -0.71 -8.90
C ILE A 21 19.89 -1.78 -9.90
N GLY A 22 20.79 -2.65 -9.49
CA GLY A 22 21.15 -3.83 -10.28
C GLY A 22 19.99 -4.83 -10.35
N PRO A 23 19.97 -5.76 -11.32
CA PRO A 23 18.94 -6.80 -11.38
C PRO A 23 18.82 -7.63 -10.10
N VAL A 24 19.94 -7.85 -9.39
CA VAL A 24 19.96 -8.57 -8.10
C VAL A 24 19.28 -7.74 -7.01
N GLU A 25 19.64 -6.46 -6.90
CA GLU A 25 19.04 -5.54 -5.93
C GLU A 25 17.54 -5.35 -6.19
N ALA A 26 17.10 -5.30 -7.46
CA ALA A 26 15.68 -5.23 -7.80
C ALA A 26 14.90 -6.46 -7.33
N LEU A 27 15.52 -7.65 -7.42
CA LEU A 27 14.92 -8.87 -6.89
C LEU A 27 14.81 -8.78 -5.37
N ASP A 28 15.82 -8.28 -4.67
CA ASP A 28 15.81 -8.17 -3.20
C ASP A 28 14.74 -7.20 -2.68
N LEU A 29 14.36 -6.20 -3.46
CA LEU A 29 13.36 -5.19 -3.08
C LEU A 29 11.93 -5.54 -3.49
N VAL A 30 11.75 -6.14 -4.67
CA VAL A 30 10.43 -6.24 -5.32
C VAL A 30 10.00 -7.69 -5.46
N PRO A 31 8.75 -8.06 -5.07
CA PRO A 31 8.23 -9.39 -5.34
C PRO A 31 8.40 -9.78 -6.82
N PRO A 32 8.89 -11.00 -7.11
CA PRO A 32 9.26 -11.40 -8.46
C PRO A 32 8.09 -11.33 -9.45
N GLU A 33 6.86 -11.58 -9.00
CA GLU A 33 5.65 -11.49 -9.81
C GLU A 33 5.38 -10.06 -10.27
N ILE A 34 5.60 -9.06 -9.43
CA ILE A 34 5.42 -7.64 -9.78
C ILE A 34 6.47 -7.24 -10.82
N LEU A 35 7.73 -7.62 -10.62
CA LEU A 35 8.81 -7.33 -11.57
C LEU A 35 8.54 -8.00 -12.93
N ARG A 36 8.11 -9.27 -12.93
CA ARG A 36 7.74 -9.99 -14.16
C ARG A 36 6.50 -9.41 -14.81
N TYR A 37 5.55 -8.92 -14.02
CA TYR A 37 4.35 -8.24 -14.52
C TYR A 37 4.69 -6.94 -15.25
N VAL A 38 5.61 -6.13 -14.74
CA VAL A 38 6.12 -4.93 -15.43
C VAL A 38 6.68 -5.28 -16.82
N ILE A 39 7.42 -6.39 -16.91
CA ILE A 39 7.96 -6.87 -18.18
C ILE A 39 6.84 -7.38 -19.09
N ALA A 40 5.97 -8.24 -18.57
CA ALA A 40 4.94 -8.92 -19.35
C ALA A 40 3.85 -7.99 -19.89
N ARG A 41 3.52 -6.92 -19.15
CA ARG A 41 2.51 -5.92 -19.58
C ARG A 41 3.05 -4.91 -20.60
N SER A 42 4.38 -4.84 -20.76
CA SER A 42 5.03 -3.87 -21.62
C SER A 42 5.09 -4.33 -23.06
N LYS A 43 4.93 -3.40 -24.01
CA LYS A 43 5.09 -3.70 -25.43
C LYS A 43 6.57 -3.91 -25.75
N VAL A 44 6.90 -4.96 -26.50
CA VAL A 44 8.27 -5.33 -26.88
C VAL A 44 9.07 -4.18 -27.52
N ASN A 45 8.38 -3.29 -28.24
CA ASN A 45 8.97 -2.14 -28.93
C ASN A 45 8.94 -0.83 -28.11
N ARG A 46 8.76 -0.91 -26.79
CA ARG A 46 8.79 0.24 -25.87
C ARG A 46 9.81 0.02 -24.77
N HIS A 47 10.45 1.12 -24.39
CA HIS A 47 11.26 1.19 -23.17
C HIS A 47 10.38 0.92 -21.95
N ILE A 48 10.94 0.21 -20.98
CA ILE A 48 10.31 -0.04 -19.69
C ILE A 48 10.98 0.90 -18.70
N ASP A 49 10.25 1.91 -18.23
CA ASP A 49 10.66 2.74 -17.11
C ASP A 49 10.20 2.08 -15.81
N PHE A 50 11.09 1.32 -15.17
CA PHE A 50 10.83 0.73 -13.87
C PHE A 50 11.19 1.72 -12.76
N ASP A 51 10.23 2.04 -11.92
CA ASP A 51 10.40 2.96 -10.81
C ASP A 51 10.08 2.19 -9.53
N THR A 52 11.14 1.93 -8.75
CA THR A 52 11.08 1.22 -7.47
C THR A 52 10.65 2.13 -6.32
N GLY A 53 10.38 3.41 -6.57
CA GLY A 53 9.82 4.35 -5.61
C GLY A 53 8.29 4.34 -5.63
N SER A 54 7.67 5.52 -5.72
CA SER A 54 6.21 5.66 -5.59
C SER A 54 5.42 4.86 -6.63
N ALA A 55 5.93 4.73 -7.86
CA ALA A 55 5.22 4.01 -8.93
C ALA A 55 5.17 2.48 -8.71
N LEU A 56 6.00 1.94 -7.82
CA LEU A 56 5.94 0.53 -7.47
C LEU A 56 4.61 0.22 -6.77
N PHE A 57 4.12 1.10 -5.91
CA PHE A 57 2.79 0.95 -5.30
C PHE A 57 1.69 0.91 -6.36
N GLU A 58 1.72 1.80 -7.35
CA GLU A 58 0.73 1.84 -8.42
C GLU A 58 0.75 0.56 -9.27
N THR A 59 1.96 0.07 -9.55
CA THR A 59 2.17 -1.18 -10.29
C THR A 59 1.64 -2.38 -9.51
N ALA A 60 1.91 -2.43 -8.20
CA ALA A 60 1.41 -3.47 -7.31
C ALA A 60 -0.12 -3.43 -7.21
N ASP A 61 -0.71 -2.24 -7.00
CA ASP A 61 -2.18 -2.07 -6.95
C ASP A 61 -2.84 -2.53 -8.26
N GLU A 62 -2.23 -2.23 -9.41
CA GLU A 62 -2.73 -2.68 -10.70
C GLU A 62 -2.66 -4.19 -10.85
N TYR A 63 -1.53 -4.79 -10.47
CA TYR A 63 -1.34 -6.24 -10.46
C TYR A 63 -2.38 -6.92 -9.56
N GLU A 64 -2.50 -6.47 -8.31
CA GLU A 64 -3.40 -7.04 -7.30
C GLU A 64 -4.87 -6.93 -7.71
N ARG A 65 -5.26 -5.81 -8.31
CA ARG A 65 -6.61 -5.63 -8.87
C ARG A 65 -6.90 -6.61 -10.01
N LEU A 66 -5.96 -6.82 -10.93
CA LEU A 66 -6.15 -7.77 -12.04
C LEU A 66 -6.20 -9.23 -11.59
N VAL A 67 -5.55 -9.56 -10.48
CA VAL A 67 -5.65 -10.89 -9.86
C VAL A 67 -6.98 -11.06 -9.13
N ALA A 68 -7.42 -10.05 -8.37
CA ALA A 68 -8.65 -10.11 -7.60
C ALA A 68 -9.92 -10.04 -8.47
N ASP A 69 -9.90 -9.21 -9.51
CA ASP A 69 -11.00 -9.02 -10.45
C ASP A 69 -10.46 -9.10 -11.90
N PRO A 70 -10.13 -10.32 -12.37
CA PRO A 70 -9.62 -10.49 -13.72
C PRO A 70 -10.70 -10.12 -14.73
N PRO A 71 -10.35 -9.42 -15.81
CA PRO A 71 -11.33 -9.02 -16.82
C PRO A 71 -12.03 -10.26 -17.39
N SER A 72 -13.35 -10.29 -17.23
CA SER A 72 -14.23 -11.39 -17.60
C SER A 72 -15.33 -10.90 -18.53
N GLY A 73 -15.71 -11.70 -19.52
CA GLY A 73 -16.75 -11.35 -20.49
C GLY A 73 -16.93 -12.40 -21.56
N THR A 74 -18.17 -12.61 -22.02
CA THR A 74 -18.46 -13.43 -23.19
C THR A 74 -18.03 -12.71 -24.46
N GLU A 75 -17.40 -13.43 -25.40
CA GLU A 75 -16.81 -12.85 -26.61
C GLU A 75 -17.78 -12.06 -27.49
N GLU A 76 -19.09 -12.36 -27.36
CA GLU A 76 -20.17 -11.86 -28.21
C GLU A 76 -20.48 -10.36 -28.00
N GLY A 77 -20.09 -9.77 -26.86
CA GLY A 77 -20.34 -8.35 -26.55
C GLY A 77 -19.12 -7.44 -26.66
N LEU A 78 -17.91 -7.99 -26.87
CA LEU A 78 -16.67 -7.23 -26.86
C LEU A 78 -16.25 -6.78 -28.26
N SER A 79 -15.94 -5.49 -28.40
CA SER A 79 -15.21 -5.03 -29.59
C SER A 79 -13.85 -5.73 -29.72
N LYS A 80 -13.31 -5.82 -30.94
CA LYS A 80 -11.97 -6.38 -31.18
C LYS A 80 -10.91 -5.76 -30.27
N ARG A 81 -11.00 -4.45 -30.02
CA ARG A 81 -10.06 -3.73 -29.14
C ARG A 81 -10.18 -4.18 -27.68
N GLN A 82 -11.40 -4.34 -27.17
CA GLN A 82 -11.63 -4.81 -25.80
C GLN A 82 -11.16 -6.25 -25.63
N ARG A 83 -11.40 -7.12 -26.62
CA ARG A 83 -10.93 -8.50 -26.62
C ARG A 83 -9.40 -8.60 -26.54
N VAL A 84 -8.71 -7.86 -27.41
CA VAL A 84 -7.24 -7.79 -27.40
C VAL A 84 -6.71 -7.25 -26.06
N ALA A 85 -7.35 -6.22 -25.49
CA ALA A 85 -6.94 -5.66 -24.21
C ALA A 85 -7.09 -6.70 -23.07
N MET A 86 -8.23 -7.40 -23.01
CA MET A 86 -8.49 -8.47 -22.05
C MET A 86 -7.47 -9.60 -22.18
N GLU A 87 -7.26 -10.13 -23.38
CA GLU A 87 -6.26 -11.18 -23.65
C GLU A 87 -4.84 -10.75 -23.26
N THR A 88 -4.50 -9.47 -23.50
CA THR A 88 -3.19 -8.92 -23.13
C THR A 88 -3.04 -8.87 -21.60
N GLN A 89 -4.05 -8.41 -20.88
CA GLN A 89 -4.03 -8.33 -19.41
C GLN A 89 -3.94 -9.72 -18.78
N LEU A 90 -4.78 -10.66 -19.21
CA LEU A 90 -4.75 -12.05 -18.74
C LEU A 90 -3.42 -12.72 -19.10
N GLY A 91 -2.91 -12.48 -20.29
CA GLY A 91 -1.60 -12.95 -20.73
C GLY A 91 -0.46 -12.42 -19.86
N ALA A 92 -0.50 -11.13 -19.50
CA ALA A 92 0.50 -10.50 -18.65
C ALA A 92 0.52 -11.12 -17.24
N ILE A 93 -0.65 -11.34 -16.63
CA ILE A 93 -0.77 -11.98 -15.30
C ILE A 93 -0.29 -13.43 -15.35
N ARG A 94 -0.66 -14.18 -16.39
CA ARG A 94 -0.20 -15.57 -16.56
C ARG A 94 1.31 -15.66 -16.73
N LEU A 95 1.91 -14.74 -17.49
CA LEU A 95 3.35 -14.72 -17.74
C LEU A 95 4.16 -14.15 -16.57
N SER A 96 3.52 -13.42 -15.66
CA SER A 96 4.19 -12.87 -14.48
C SER A 96 4.43 -13.90 -13.39
N GLN A 97 3.77 -15.06 -13.43
CA GLN A 97 3.93 -16.10 -12.43
C GLN A 97 5.36 -16.68 -12.43
N VAL A 98 5.87 -16.97 -11.22
CA VAL A 98 7.15 -17.64 -11.03
C VAL A 98 7.04 -19.10 -11.50
N GLU A 99 6.00 -19.79 -11.03
CA GLU A 99 5.66 -21.14 -11.48
C GLU A 99 4.72 -21.09 -12.68
N ARG A 100 5.06 -21.82 -13.74
CA ARG A 100 4.23 -21.86 -14.94
C ARG A 100 2.90 -22.53 -14.64
N GLY A 101 1.81 -21.78 -14.84
CA GLY A 101 0.45 -22.28 -14.57
C GLY A 101 0.04 -22.22 -13.11
N GLY A 102 0.84 -21.60 -12.23
CA GLY A 102 0.45 -21.30 -10.86
C GLY A 102 -0.73 -20.33 -10.79
N ASP A 103 -1.50 -20.40 -9.70
CA ASP A 103 -2.61 -19.49 -9.45
C ASP A 103 -2.06 -18.10 -9.06
N PRO A 104 -2.38 -17.02 -9.81
CA PRO A 104 -1.97 -15.67 -9.44
C PRO A 104 -2.43 -15.23 -8.04
N ALA A 105 -3.53 -15.78 -7.51
CA ALA A 105 -4.00 -15.45 -6.17
C ALA A 105 -3.00 -15.84 -5.07
N ASP A 106 -2.22 -16.92 -5.29
CA ASP A 106 -1.20 -17.36 -4.34
C ASP A 106 -0.05 -16.34 -4.21
N SER A 107 0.21 -15.53 -5.25
CA SER A 107 1.27 -14.52 -5.24
C SER A 107 0.98 -13.31 -4.34
N ILE A 108 -0.31 -13.02 -4.10
CA ILE A 108 -0.74 -11.94 -3.21
C ILE A 108 -0.78 -12.43 -1.76
N ALA A 109 -0.97 -13.74 -1.56
CA ALA A 109 -1.09 -14.35 -0.24
C ALA A 109 -2.10 -13.62 0.67
N GLY A 110 -3.19 -13.13 0.07
CA GLY A 110 -4.30 -12.48 0.78
C GLY A 110 -4.03 -11.05 1.26
N VAL A 111 -2.82 -10.49 1.13
CA VAL A 111 -2.46 -9.16 1.68
C VAL A 111 -2.06 -8.20 0.58
N SER A 112 -2.64 -6.99 0.57
CA SER A 112 -2.23 -5.96 -0.38
C SER A 112 -0.81 -5.45 -0.11
N PHE A 113 -0.11 -5.08 -1.17
CA PHE A 113 1.25 -4.57 -1.10
C PHE A 113 1.36 -3.34 -0.20
N ARG A 114 0.37 -2.43 -0.25
CA ARG A 114 0.30 -1.25 0.64
C ARG A 114 0.11 -1.61 2.10
N HIS A 115 -0.74 -2.59 2.40
CA HIS A 115 -0.98 -2.99 3.78
C HIS A 115 0.28 -3.66 4.35
N LEU A 116 0.93 -4.54 3.58
CA LEU A 116 2.19 -5.16 4.00
C LEU A 116 3.31 -4.12 4.20
N ALA A 117 3.40 -3.11 3.33
CA ALA A 117 4.34 -1.99 3.48
C ALA A 117 4.08 -1.14 4.72
N MET A 118 2.81 -0.98 5.10
CA MET A 118 2.43 -0.30 6.33
C MET A 118 2.83 -1.14 7.55
N LEU A 119 2.49 -2.42 7.58
CA LEU A 119 2.82 -3.32 8.69
C LEU A 119 4.32 -3.46 8.91
N SER A 120 5.11 -3.55 7.84
CA SER A 120 6.57 -3.63 7.95
C SER A 120 7.21 -2.38 8.58
N GLN A 121 6.56 -1.22 8.45
CA GLN A 121 7.00 0.03 9.09
C GLN A 121 6.56 0.12 10.56
N VAL A 122 5.34 -0.32 10.86
CA VAL A 122 4.75 -0.19 12.21
C VAL A 122 5.22 -1.31 13.15
N LYS A 123 5.52 -2.50 12.63
CA LYS A 123 5.92 -3.68 13.41
C LYS A 123 7.36 -4.07 13.11
N SER A 124 8.21 -4.04 14.15
CA SER A 124 9.62 -4.38 14.03
C SER A 124 9.86 -5.89 13.88
N ALA A 125 9.10 -6.72 14.61
CA ALA A 125 9.21 -8.18 14.52
C ALA A 125 8.19 -8.78 13.54
N ASP A 126 8.61 -9.81 12.80
CA ASP A 126 7.73 -10.52 11.85
C ASP A 126 6.55 -11.21 12.56
N ALA A 127 6.77 -11.71 13.77
CA ALA A 127 5.70 -12.30 14.59
C ALA A 127 4.54 -11.33 14.83
N ASP A 128 4.83 -10.04 15.02
CA ASP A 128 3.80 -9.02 15.22
C ASP A 128 3.04 -8.71 13.93
N VAL A 129 3.70 -8.79 12.78
CA VAL A 129 3.06 -8.70 11.45
C VAL A 129 2.10 -9.87 11.26
N TRP A 130 2.52 -11.10 11.58
CA TRP A 130 1.66 -12.29 11.49
C TRP A 130 0.45 -12.17 12.42
N GLY A 131 0.66 -11.71 13.66
CA GLY A 131 -0.44 -11.46 14.60
C GLY A 131 -1.43 -10.40 14.10
N SER A 132 -0.96 -9.34 13.44
CA SER A 132 -1.82 -8.34 12.81
C SER A 132 -2.64 -8.93 11.66
N LEU A 133 -2.02 -9.69 10.77
CA LEU A 133 -2.69 -10.32 9.63
C LEU A 133 -3.73 -11.35 10.08
N GLN A 134 -3.47 -12.08 11.17
CA GLN A 134 -4.43 -12.99 11.78
C GLN A 134 -5.62 -12.25 12.39
N ARG A 135 -5.39 -11.19 13.16
CA ARG A 135 -6.47 -10.37 13.74
C ARG A 135 -7.36 -9.73 12.68
N SER A 136 -6.77 -9.31 11.57
CA SER A 136 -7.48 -8.68 10.45
C SER A 136 -8.09 -9.68 9.46
N GLY A 137 -7.91 -10.99 9.69
CA GLY A 137 -8.48 -12.05 8.84
C GLY A 137 -7.78 -12.24 7.49
N HIS A 138 -6.61 -11.62 7.29
CA HIS A 138 -5.82 -11.78 6.07
C HIS A 138 -4.91 -13.02 6.10
N LEU A 139 -4.70 -13.62 7.28
CA LEU A 139 -3.90 -14.82 7.48
C LEU A 139 -4.62 -15.82 8.38
N GLU A 140 -4.82 -17.04 7.88
CA GLU A 140 -5.29 -18.18 8.68
C GLU A 140 -4.11 -19.11 9.00
N GLY A 141 -3.81 -19.27 10.30
CA GLY A 141 -2.70 -20.11 10.76
C GLY A 141 -1.32 -19.50 10.50
N GLU A 142 -0.36 -20.35 10.12
CA GLU A 142 1.04 -19.96 9.90
C GLU A 142 1.25 -19.35 8.50
N PRO A 143 2.15 -18.36 8.35
CA PRO A 143 2.45 -17.75 7.06
C PRO A 143 3.10 -18.75 6.12
N ARG A 144 2.59 -18.83 4.89
CA ARG A 144 3.22 -19.62 3.82
C ARG A 144 4.55 -18.99 3.40
N GLU A 145 5.45 -19.78 2.82
CA GLU A 145 6.77 -19.34 2.36
C GLU A 145 6.70 -18.12 1.42
N ALA A 146 5.68 -18.06 0.54
CA ALA A 146 5.46 -16.91 -0.33
C ALA A 146 5.22 -15.59 0.43
N LEU A 147 4.43 -15.63 1.52
CA LEU A 147 4.15 -14.45 2.34
C LEU A 147 5.39 -14.04 3.17
N VAL A 148 6.13 -15.02 3.69
CA VAL A 148 7.41 -14.79 4.40
C VAL A 148 8.41 -14.10 3.46
N GLY A 149 8.56 -14.60 2.24
CA GLY A 149 9.41 -13.99 1.22
C GLY A 149 8.96 -12.58 0.83
N ARG A 150 7.64 -12.36 0.69
CA ARG A 150 7.07 -11.02 0.45
C ARG A 150 7.41 -10.04 1.58
N LEU A 151 7.26 -10.43 2.85
CA LEU A 151 7.58 -9.56 3.98
C LEU A 151 9.08 -9.23 4.03
N ALA A 152 9.96 -10.21 3.79
CA ALA A 152 11.40 -9.98 3.77
C ALA A 152 11.83 -8.95 2.71
N ARG A 153 11.29 -9.05 1.48
CA ARG A 153 11.53 -8.06 0.42
C ARG A 153 10.93 -6.70 0.78
N MET A 154 9.72 -6.69 1.36
CA MET A 154 9.06 -5.46 1.80
C MET A 154 9.89 -4.70 2.83
N ARG A 155 10.44 -5.39 3.85
CA ARG A 155 11.34 -4.77 4.83
C ARG A 155 12.59 -4.21 4.15
N THR A 156 13.22 -4.99 3.28
CA THR A 156 14.40 -4.55 2.51
C THR A 156 14.09 -3.29 1.70
N TRP A 157 12.91 -3.22 1.09
CA TRP A 157 12.46 -2.05 0.36
C TRP A 157 12.22 -0.84 1.25
N VAL A 158 11.47 -1.00 2.34
CA VAL A 158 11.11 0.05 3.32
C VAL A 158 12.34 0.67 4.00
N ASP A 159 13.30 -0.17 4.37
CA ASP A 159 14.58 0.25 4.97
C ASP A 159 15.56 0.79 3.94
N GLY A 160 15.28 0.54 2.65
CA GLY A 160 16.12 0.93 1.53
C GLY A 160 15.97 2.41 1.12
N PRO A 161 16.91 2.90 0.29
CA PRO A 161 16.92 4.28 -0.21
C PRO A 161 15.84 4.56 -1.25
N HIS A 162 15.18 3.52 -1.77
CA HIS A 162 14.14 3.64 -2.79
C HIS A 162 12.73 3.74 -2.22
N PHE A 163 12.54 3.50 -0.93
CA PHE A 163 11.22 3.69 -0.33
C PHE A 163 10.83 5.16 -0.38
N PRO A 164 9.65 5.50 -0.94
CA PRO A 164 9.28 6.89 -1.13
C PRO A 164 9.04 7.58 0.21
N GLU A 165 9.65 8.75 0.40
CA GLU A 165 9.54 9.53 1.64
C GLU A 165 8.08 9.84 2.02
N ALA A 166 7.24 10.11 1.00
CA ALA A 166 5.82 10.36 1.19
C ALA A 166 5.06 9.15 1.78
N ALA A 167 5.59 7.93 1.66
CA ALA A 167 4.98 6.72 2.24
C ALA A 167 5.60 6.32 3.59
N ARG A 168 6.69 6.97 4.03
CA ARG A 168 7.29 6.71 5.35
C ARG A 168 6.29 7.02 6.44
N ILE A 169 6.15 6.17 7.44
CA ILE A 169 5.25 6.37 8.58
C ILE A 169 6.10 6.70 9.80
N VAL A 170 5.79 7.84 10.42
CA VAL A 170 6.32 8.22 11.73
C VAL A 170 5.12 8.58 12.58
N ILE A 171 4.76 7.67 13.50
CA ILE A 171 3.64 7.87 14.41
C ILE A 171 4.10 8.84 15.51
N GLN A 172 3.34 9.92 15.70
CA GLN A 172 3.61 10.92 16.71
C GLN A 172 3.27 10.37 18.10
N THR A 173 4.06 10.71 19.11
CA THR A 173 3.76 10.43 20.53
C THR A 173 2.98 11.57 21.19
N GLU A 174 3.05 12.77 20.60
CA GLU A 174 2.32 13.96 21.04
C GLU A 174 1.99 14.84 19.83
N VAL A 175 0.92 15.64 19.94
CA VAL A 175 0.55 16.58 18.86
C VAL A 175 1.53 17.75 18.84
N SER A 176 2.30 17.86 17.75
CA SER A 176 3.30 18.91 17.57
C SER A 176 2.66 20.31 17.49
N ASN A 177 3.44 21.36 17.77
CA ASN A 177 2.97 22.75 17.63
C ASN A 177 2.59 23.09 16.19
N GLU A 178 3.28 22.51 15.21
CA GLU A 178 2.96 22.66 13.79
C GLU A 178 1.62 22.01 13.46
N ALA A 179 1.39 20.76 13.91
CA ALA A 179 0.11 20.09 13.74
C ALA A 179 -1.03 20.90 14.39
N ARG A 180 -0.84 21.40 15.62
CA ARG A 180 -1.83 22.26 16.29
C ARG A 180 -2.11 23.53 15.50
N ALA A 181 -1.11 24.16 14.89
CA ALA A 181 -1.29 25.37 14.08
C ALA A 181 -2.03 25.08 12.76
N SER A 182 -1.86 23.89 12.19
CA SER A 182 -2.51 23.45 10.95
C SER A 182 -3.97 23.02 11.15
N LEU A 183 -4.40 22.72 12.38
CA LEU A 183 -5.77 22.33 12.68
C LEU A 183 -6.70 23.55 12.74
N SER A 184 -7.81 23.49 12.01
CA SER A 184 -8.91 24.44 12.07
C SER A 184 -9.85 24.14 13.24
N ASP A 185 -10.76 25.06 13.56
CA ASP A 185 -11.79 24.83 14.57
C ASP A 185 -12.75 23.69 14.17
N GLU A 186 -12.99 23.52 12.87
CA GLU A 186 -13.77 22.41 12.33
C GLU A 186 -13.05 21.07 12.55
N HIS A 187 -11.73 21.03 12.33
CA HIS A 187 -10.92 19.84 12.62
C HIS A 187 -10.95 19.49 14.11
N ARG A 188 -10.76 20.47 15.00
CA ARG A 188 -10.81 20.24 16.47
C ARG A 188 -12.18 19.76 16.92
N GLY A 189 -13.25 20.34 16.39
CA GLY A 189 -14.62 19.91 16.65
C GLY A 189 -14.85 18.45 16.23
N PHE A 190 -14.39 18.08 15.02
CA PHE A 190 -14.44 16.71 14.53
C PHE A 190 -13.65 15.73 15.42
N LEU A 191 -12.38 16.04 15.73
CA LEU A 191 -11.50 15.19 16.54
C LEU A 191 -12.09 14.94 17.94
N SER A 192 -12.66 15.98 18.56
CA SER A 192 -13.32 15.87 19.88
C SER A 192 -14.50 14.88 19.85
N VAL A 193 -15.38 14.99 18.85
CA VAL A 193 -16.52 14.06 18.70
C VAL A 193 -16.04 12.65 18.36
N LEU A 194 -15.00 12.54 17.54
CA LEU A 194 -14.44 11.25 17.12
C LEU A 194 -13.82 10.50 18.30
N ALA A 195 -13.09 11.17 19.18
CA ALA A 195 -12.51 10.55 20.37
C ALA A 195 -13.58 9.87 21.24
N GLY A 196 -14.71 10.54 21.45
CA GLY A 196 -15.86 9.97 22.17
C GLY A 196 -16.51 8.79 21.44
N ALA A 197 -16.60 8.83 20.11
CA ALA A 197 -17.17 7.75 19.32
C ALA A 197 -16.26 6.49 19.30
N LEU A 198 -14.95 6.69 19.18
CA LEU A 198 -13.97 5.61 19.14
C LEU A 198 -13.77 4.90 20.48
N ALA A 199 -14.00 5.57 21.61
CA ALA A 199 -13.85 4.99 22.95
C ALA A 199 -14.66 3.69 23.14
N ASN A 200 -15.83 3.59 22.50
CA ASN A 200 -16.71 2.42 22.56
C ASN A 200 -16.75 1.61 21.26
N CYS A 201 -15.86 1.91 20.31
CA CYS A 201 -15.80 1.24 19.02
C CYS A 201 -15.09 -0.12 19.15
N GLU A 202 -15.43 -1.08 18.28
CA GLU A 202 -14.60 -2.26 18.07
C GLU A 202 -13.25 -1.82 17.48
N TRP A 203 -12.12 -2.32 18.02
CA TRP A 203 -10.80 -1.90 17.52
C TRP A 203 -10.40 -2.72 16.30
N GLY A 204 -10.63 -2.17 15.11
CA GLY A 204 -10.24 -2.79 13.84
C GLY A 204 -10.41 -1.83 12.67
N ASP A 205 -9.71 -2.10 11.57
CA ASP A 205 -9.65 -1.20 10.40
C ASP A 205 -11.04 -0.81 9.88
N GLU A 206 -11.93 -1.79 9.69
CA GLU A 206 -13.27 -1.53 9.16
C GLU A 206 -14.13 -0.70 10.13
N ALA A 207 -14.12 -1.06 11.41
CA ALA A 207 -14.88 -0.38 12.45
C ALA A 207 -14.38 1.05 12.70
N ILE A 208 -13.06 1.25 12.76
CA ILE A 208 -12.43 2.57 12.88
C ILE A 208 -12.78 3.43 11.67
N ASN A 209 -12.63 2.89 10.44
CA ASN A 209 -12.95 3.63 9.23
C ASN A 209 -14.44 4.02 9.16
N LYS A 210 -15.32 3.11 9.57
CA LYS A 210 -16.76 3.38 9.68
C LYS A 210 -17.05 4.47 10.71
N CYS A 211 -16.43 4.40 11.89
CA CYS A 211 -16.59 5.38 12.96
C CYS A 211 -16.12 6.78 12.53
N ILE A 212 -14.96 6.87 11.88
CA ILE A 212 -14.47 8.11 11.24
C ILE A 212 -15.54 8.64 10.30
N ARG A 213 -16.06 7.76 9.43
CA ARG A 213 -17.04 8.15 8.42
C ARG A 213 -18.36 8.66 9.02
N GLU A 214 -18.94 7.95 9.96
CA GLU A 214 -20.19 8.36 10.59
C GLU A 214 -20.01 9.66 11.37
N THR A 215 -18.83 9.84 11.98
CA THR A 215 -18.51 11.07 12.70
C THR A 215 -18.35 12.27 11.77
N SER A 216 -17.68 12.13 10.62
CA SER A 216 -17.57 13.28 9.69
C SER A 216 -18.95 13.71 9.18
N ASP A 217 -19.84 12.75 8.86
CA ASP A 217 -21.19 13.06 8.38
C ASP A 217 -22.02 13.75 9.47
N LYS A 218 -21.89 13.30 10.73
CA LYS A 218 -22.60 13.87 11.88
C LYS A 218 -22.16 15.31 12.17
N VAL A 219 -20.86 15.60 12.07
CA VAL A 219 -20.29 16.92 12.33
C VAL A 219 -20.47 17.86 11.13
N GLY A 220 -20.65 17.31 9.93
CA GLY A 220 -20.78 18.07 8.68
C GLY A 220 -19.43 18.44 8.05
N ILE A 221 -18.33 17.88 8.54
CA ILE A 221 -16.98 18.09 7.98
C ILE A 221 -16.77 17.24 6.73
N GLY A 222 -16.11 17.83 5.74
CA GLY A 222 -15.73 17.14 4.51
C GLY A 222 -14.90 15.87 4.79
N ARG A 223 -15.18 14.79 4.05
CA ARG A 223 -14.42 13.53 4.15
C ARG A 223 -12.92 13.74 4.11
N HIS A 224 -12.45 14.50 3.12
CA HIS A 224 -11.04 14.82 2.95
C HIS A 224 -10.47 15.51 4.21
N GLU A 225 -11.12 16.58 4.66
CA GLU A 225 -10.71 17.36 5.84
C GLU A 225 -10.68 16.51 7.12
N SER A 226 -11.60 15.55 7.27
CA SER A 226 -11.60 14.64 8.42
C SER A 226 -10.38 13.73 8.46
N TYR A 227 -9.87 13.28 7.30
CA TYR A 227 -8.62 12.51 7.25
C TYR A 227 -7.39 13.40 7.36
N VAL A 228 -7.41 14.62 6.80
CA VAL A 228 -6.33 15.61 6.98
C VAL A 228 -6.11 15.91 8.47
N ALA A 229 -7.18 16.12 9.23
CA ALA A 229 -7.09 16.32 10.69
C ALA A 229 -6.40 15.14 11.40
N LEU A 230 -6.76 13.91 11.02
CA LEU A 230 -6.17 12.70 11.58
C LEU A 230 -4.71 12.53 11.18
N TYR A 231 -4.32 12.86 9.94
CA TYR A 231 -2.92 12.81 9.52
C TYR A 231 -2.07 13.81 10.31
N TRP A 232 -2.57 15.03 10.56
CA TRP A 232 -1.83 16.01 11.33
C TRP A 232 -1.54 15.52 12.75
N VAL A 233 -2.55 14.94 13.39
CA VAL A 233 -2.43 14.40 14.75
C VAL A 233 -1.54 13.17 14.81
N LEU A 234 -1.71 12.21 13.90
CA LEU A 234 -1.04 10.92 13.97
C LEU A 234 0.34 10.91 13.33
N LEU A 235 0.55 11.67 12.26
CA LEU A 235 1.75 11.65 11.44
C LEU A 235 2.49 12.98 11.37
N GLY A 236 1.88 14.09 11.79
CA GLY A 236 2.48 15.42 11.71
C GLY A 236 2.51 16.03 10.31
N ARG A 237 1.61 15.60 9.40
CA ARG A 237 1.45 16.10 8.02
C ARG A 237 0.02 15.91 7.56
N ASP A 238 -0.35 16.40 6.38
CA ASP A 238 -1.71 16.38 5.84
C ASP A 238 -2.04 15.15 4.95
N TYR A 239 -1.11 14.22 4.76
CA TYR A 239 -1.31 13.01 3.97
C TYR A 239 -0.64 11.78 4.58
N GLY A 240 -1.07 10.60 4.16
CA GLY A 240 -0.44 9.34 4.55
C GLY A 240 -1.19 8.10 4.05
N PRO A 241 -0.73 6.91 4.48
CA PRO A 241 -1.46 5.66 4.29
C PRO A 241 -2.81 5.67 5.01
N ARG A 242 -3.67 4.69 4.73
CA ARG A 242 -5.02 4.63 5.31
C ARG A 242 -4.99 4.73 6.84
N VAL A 243 -5.54 5.84 7.38
CA VAL A 243 -5.56 6.12 8.83
C VAL A 243 -6.12 4.96 9.65
N ALA A 244 -7.22 4.36 9.20
CA ALA A 244 -7.85 3.26 9.92
C ALA A 244 -6.92 2.04 10.06
N SER A 245 -6.07 1.79 9.06
CA SER A 245 -5.12 0.68 9.10
C SER A 245 -3.98 0.97 10.06
N ILE A 246 -3.53 2.23 10.13
CA ILE A 246 -2.54 2.67 11.13
C ILE A 246 -3.15 2.57 12.53
N GLY A 247 -4.34 3.11 12.74
CA GLY A 247 -5.03 3.11 14.02
C GLY A 247 -5.32 1.71 14.56
N ALA A 248 -5.69 0.77 13.69
CA ALA A 248 -5.89 -0.64 14.05
C ALA A 248 -4.61 -1.32 14.58
N GLU A 249 -3.44 -0.83 14.22
CA GLU A 249 -2.15 -1.34 14.67
C GLU A 249 -1.56 -0.60 15.88
N MET A 250 -2.17 0.53 16.25
CA MET A 250 -1.84 1.31 17.44
C MET A 250 -2.62 0.81 18.65
N ASP A 251 -2.07 1.06 19.84
CA ASP A 251 -2.86 0.95 21.07
C ASP A 251 -4.01 1.95 21.04
N ARG A 252 -5.18 1.52 21.52
CA ARG A 252 -6.40 2.33 21.52
C ARG A 252 -6.21 3.59 22.35
N ASP A 253 -5.62 3.48 23.52
CA ASP A 253 -5.50 4.59 24.45
C ASP A 253 -4.50 5.63 23.92
N ASP A 254 -3.40 5.18 23.30
CA ASP A 254 -2.44 6.07 22.62
C ASP A 254 -3.09 6.84 21.45
N PHE A 255 -3.87 6.15 20.62
CA PHE A 255 -4.59 6.78 19.50
C PHE A 255 -5.60 7.82 20.00
N LEU A 256 -6.36 7.48 21.05
CA LEU A 256 -7.33 8.40 21.66
C LEU A 256 -6.65 9.59 22.34
N ALA A 257 -5.50 9.37 23.00
CA ALA A 257 -4.72 10.42 23.64
C ALA A 257 -4.21 11.45 22.62
N LEU A 258 -3.74 11.00 21.46
CA LEU A 258 -3.31 11.89 20.38
C LEU A 258 -4.47 12.74 19.85
N ILE A 259 -5.62 12.12 19.55
CA ILE A 259 -6.80 12.83 19.06
C ILE A 259 -7.34 13.81 20.11
N GLY A 260 -7.30 13.45 21.40
CA GLY A 260 -7.73 14.31 22.49
C GLY A 260 -6.75 15.46 22.80
N GLY A 261 -5.49 15.38 22.36
CA GLY A 261 -4.45 16.39 22.58
C GLY A 261 -4.38 17.51 21.52
N ALA A 262 -5.31 17.48 20.56
CA ALA A 262 -5.42 18.37 19.40
C ALA A 262 -6.11 19.71 19.67
#